data_AF-A0A8T7B6D8-F1
#
_entry.id   AF-A0A8T7B6D8-F1
#
_cell.length_a   1.000
_cell.length_b   1.000
_cell.length_c   1.000
_cell.angle_alpha   90.00
_cell.angle_beta   90.00
_cell.angle_gamma   90.00
#
_symmetry.space_group_name_H-M   'P 1'
#
loop_
_entity.id
_entity.type
_entity.pdbx_description
1 polymer ?
#
loop_
_entity_poly.entity_id
_entity_poly.type
_entity_poly.pdbx_seq_one_letter_code
_entity_poly.pdbx_strand_id
1 'polypeptide(L)'
;MTARSKLWLVSALMYGAFVFWYTDFGGPVTEAEIQEWRQSMQANGTGAERIAYFERFLKEDTGRQFLMLNAIDMNENPPDVE
;
A
#
# COMPACT_ATOMS: atom_id res chain seq x y z
N MET A 1 38.47 11.80 -12.54
CA MET A 1 37.86 10.96 -11.47
C MET A 1 38.65 9.67 -11.29
N THR A 2 38.99 9.29 -10.05
CA THR A 2 39.70 8.02 -9.77
C THR A 2 38.77 6.81 -9.89
N ALA A 3 39.31 5.60 -10.04
CA ALA A 3 38.52 4.35 -10.08
C ALA A 3 37.71 4.15 -8.79
N ARG A 4 38.29 4.51 -7.63
CA ARG A 4 37.60 4.49 -6.33
C ARG A 4 36.40 5.45 -6.31
N SER A 5 36.57 6.68 -6.78
CA SER A 5 35.48 7.66 -6.85
C SER A 5 34.35 7.20 -7.77
N LYS A 6 34.68 6.54 -8.90
CA LYS A 6 33.68 5.98 -9.83
C LYS A 6 32.88 4.84 -9.19
N LEU A 7 33.54 3.92 -8.49
CA LEU A 7 32.88 2.81 -7.80
C LEU A 7 31.85 3.34 -6.78
N TRP A 8 32.27 4.25 -5.90
CA TRP A 8 31.39 4.83 -4.89
C TRP A 8 30.22 5.62 -5.49
N LEU A 9 30.46 6.36 -6.58
CA LEU A 9 29.39 7.07 -7.28
C LEU A 9 28.34 6.11 -7.84
N VAL A 10 28.77 5.03 -8.50
CA VAL A 10 27.85 4.01 -9.04
C VAL A 10 27.06 3.35 -7.92
N SER A 11 27.70 2.95 -6.82
CA SER A 11 27.02 2.37 -5.66
C SER A 11 25.99 3.34 -5.05
N ALA A 12 26.34 4.62 -4.90
CA ALA A 12 25.43 5.63 -4.39
C ALA A 12 24.23 5.86 -5.32
N LEU A 13 24.44 5.87 -6.64
CA LEU A 13 23.37 6.00 -7.62
C LEU A 13 22.44 4.78 -7.61
N MET A 14 23.00 3.56 -7.56
CA MET A 14 22.20 2.34 -7.46
C MET A 14 21.36 2.31 -6.18
N TYR A 15 21.97 2.68 -5.05
CA TYR A 15 21.24 2.75 -3.78
C TYR A 15 20.18 3.85 -3.78
N GLY A 16 20.49 5.02 -4.33
CA GLY A 16 19.51 6.10 -4.49
C GLY A 16 18.33 5.71 -5.37
N ALA A 17 18.58 5.02 -6.48
CA ALA A 17 17.53 4.48 -7.34
C ALA A 17 16.67 3.44 -6.60
N PHE A 18 17.30 2.55 -5.83
CA PHE A 18 16.58 1.60 -4.99
C PHE A 18 15.71 2.30 -3.94
N VAL A 19 16.25 3.27 -3.20
CA VAL A 19 15.48 4.03 -2.19
C VAL A 19 14.32 4.77 -2.83
N PHE A 20 14.54 5.41 -3.98
CA PHE A 20 13.49 6.12 -4.70
C PHE A 20 12.35 5.18 -5.16
N TRP A 21 12.69 3.97 -5.59
CA TRP A 21 11.72 2.99 -6.03
C TRP A 21 11.01 2.26 -4.87
N TYR A 22 11.74 1.98 -3.79
CA TYR A 22 11.25 1.17 -2.68
C TYR A 22 10.51 1.97 -1.61
N THR A 23 10.90 3.23 -1.41
CA THR A 23 10.26 4.08 -0.41
C THR A 23 8.93 4.57 -0.96
N ASP A 24 7.88 4.38 -0.18
CA ASP A 24 6.58 4.93 -0.50
C ASP A 24 6.60 6.44 -0.27
N PHE A 25 6.63 7.20 -1.37
CA PHE A 25 6.43 8.66 -1.36
C PHE A 25 4.96 9.04 -1.57
N GLY A 26 4.06 8.05 -1.65
CA GLY A 26 2.62 8.25 -1.74
C GLY A 26 2.06 8.89 -0.47
N GLY A 27 0.99 9.66 -0.65
CA GLY A 27 0.18 10.20 0.44
C GLY A 27 -1.11 9.38 0.64
N PRO A 28 -2.01 9.86 1.50
CA PRO A 28 -3.36 9.30 1.61
C PRO A 28 -4.06 9.28 0.26
N VAL A 29 -4.97 8.30 0.08
CA VAL A 29 -5.83 8.23 -1.11
C VAL A 29 -6.60 9.55 -1.29
N THR A 30 -6.53 10.12 -2.48
CA THR A 30 -7.17 11.39 -2.78
C THR A 30 -8.68 11.24 -2.96
N GLU A 31 -9.44 12.33 -2.73
CA GLU A 31 -10.88 12.31 -2.97
C GLU A 31 -11.24 11.95 -4.42
N ALA A 32 -10.40 12.34 -5.40
CA ALA A 32 -10.61 12.02 -6.80
C ALA A 32 -10.53 10.50 -7.05
N GLU A 33 -9.52 9.83 -6.49
CA GLU A 33 -9.37 8.37 -6.58
C GLU A 33 -10.53 7.64 -5.88
N ILE A 34 -10.98 8.15 -4.73
CA ILE A 34 -12.14 7.60 -4.01
C ILE A 34 -13.41 7.67 -4.88
N GLN A 35 -13.64 8.78 -5.57
CA GLN A 35 -14.80 8.92 -6.44
C GLN A 35 -14.74 8.02 -7.69
N GLU A 36 -13.56 7.90 -8.32
CA GLU A 36 -13.36 6.97 -9.44
C GLU A 36 -13.64 5.52 -9.01
N TRP A 37 -13.10 5.13 -7.85
CA TRP A 37 -13.29 3.79 -7.32
C TRP A 37 -14.75 3.50 -6.96
N ARG A 38 -15.45 4.47 -6.36
CA ARG A 38 -16.90 4.40 -6.11
C ARG A 38 -17.69 4.13 -7.38
N GLN A 39 -17.37 4.83 -8.48
CA GLN A 39 -18.03 4.61 -9.78
C GLN A 39 -17.79 3.20 -10.31
N SER A 40 -16.56 2.70 -10.21
CA SER A 40 -16.21 1.32 -10.60
C SER A 40 -17.00 0.28 -9.81
N MET A 41 -17.13 0.45 -8.49
CA MET A 41 -17.90 -0.47 -7.64
C MET A 41 -19.39 -0.47 -7.97
N GLN A 42 -19.97 0.70 -8.25
CA GLN A 42 -21.36 0.82 -8.69
C GLN A 42 -21.59 0.10 -10.03
N ALA A 43 -20.67 0.28 -10.99
CA ALA A 43 -20.71 -0.42 -12.27
C ALA A 43 -20.63 -1.94 -12.11
N ASN A 44 -19.88 -2.42 -11.11
CA ASN A 44 -19.77 -3.85 -10.76
C ASN A 44 -20.98 -4.38 -9.96
N GLY A 45 -22.03 -3.58 -9.76
CA GLY A 45 -23.24 -3.99 -9.04
C GLY A 45 -23.04 -4.16 -7.53
N THR A 46 -22.02 -3.52 -6.96
CA THR A 46 -21.79 -3.60 -5.51
C THR A 46 -22.88 -2.85 -4.75
N GLY A 47 -23.40 -3.45 -3.68
CA GLY A 47 -24.42 -2.83 -2.84
C GLY A 47 -23.95 -1.51 -2.21
N ALA A 48 -24.87 -0.54 -2.07
CA ALA A 48 -24.58 0.81 -1.58
C ALA A 48 -23.93 0.82 -0.18
N GLU A 49 -24.33 -0.09 0.71
CA GLU A 49 -23.74 -0.22 2.04
C GLU A 49 -22.25 -0.55 1.98
N ARG A 50 -21.88 -1.52 1.15
CA ARG A 50 -20.49 -1.95 0.99
C ARG A 50 -19.63 -0.86 0.35
N ILE A 51 -20.21 -0.10 -0.59
CA ILE A 51 -19.56 1.07 -1.18
C ILE A 51 -19.29 2.13 -0.11
N ALA A 52 -20.28 2.46 0.72
CA ALA A 52 -20.13 3.44 1.80
C ALA A 52 -19.11 3.00 2.86
N TYR A 53 -19.07 1.69 3.19
CA TYR A 53 -18.07 1.13 4.09
C TYR A 53 -16.65 1.41 3.59
N PHE A 54 -16.37 1.06 2.33
CA PHE A 54 -15.03 1.21 1.79
C PHE A 54 -14.66 2.67 1.53
N GLU A 55 -15.62 3.51 1.13
CA GLU A 55 -15.36 4.95 1.03
C GLU A 55 -14.90 5.54 2.37
N ARG A 56 -15.60 5.21 3.47
CA ARG A 56 -15.18 5.65 4.80
C ARG A 56 -13.78 5.12 5.13
N PHE A 57 -13.53 3.85 4.87
CA PHE A 57 -12.21 3.23 5.09
C PHE A 57 -11.10 3.97 4.33
N LEU A 58 -11.30 4.29 3.05
CA LEU A 58 -10.32 5.02 2.24
C LEU A 58 -10.14 6.47 2.71
N LYS A 59 -11.19 7.12 3.21
CA LYS A 59 -11.12 8.49 3.77
C LYS A 59 -10.37 8.56 5.11
N GLU A 60 -10.42 7.48 5.88
CA GLU A 60 -9.71 7.35 7.15
C GLU A 60 -8.26 6.89 6.96
N ASP A 61 -7.84 6.56 5.74
CA ASP A 61 -6.47 6.16 5.45
C ASP A 61 -5.48 7.31 5.71
N THR A 62 -4.37 6.96 6.36
CA THR A 62 -3.29 7.90 6.68
C THR A 62 -2.18 7.91 5.63
N GLY A 63 -2.32 7.14 4.55
CA GLY A 63 -1.30 6.96 3.52
C GLY A 63 -0.10 6.16 4.03
N ARG A 64 -0.29 5.38 5.10
CA ARG A 64 0.75 4.52 5.68
C ARG A 64 0.60 3.10 5.17
N GLN A 65 1.65 2.29 5.38
CA GLN A 65 1.66 0.91 4.94
C GLN A 65 0.54 0.08 5.60
N PHE A 66 -0.27 -0.56 4.75
CA PHE A 66 -1.23 -1.58 5.17
C PHE A 66 -0.57 -2.97 5.06
N LEU A 67 -0.37 -3.62 6.20
CA LEU A 67 0.21 -4.96 6.27
C LEU A 67 -0.89 -6.00 6.44
N MET A 68 -1.18 -6.74 5.38
CA MET A 68 -2.06 -7.90 5.47
C MET A 68 -1.22 -9.12 5.86
N LEU A 69 -1.38 -9.56 7.12
CA LEU A 69 -0.73 -10.77 7.63
C LEU A 69 -1.71 -11.94 7.59
N ASN A 70 -1.31 -13.02 6.92
CA ASN A 70 -1.99 -14.30 7.04
C ASN A 70 -1.25 -15.14 8.09
N ALA A 71 -1.91 -15.40 9.22
CA ALA A 71 -1.35 -16.12 10.36
C ALA A 71 -1.96 -17.53 10.55
N ILE A 72 -2.53 -18.12 9.48
CA ILE A 72 -3.27 -19.39 9.56
C ILE A 72 -2.44 -20.54 10.15
N ASP A 73 -1.11 -20.52 9.97
CA ASP A 73 -0.19 -21.57 10.44
C ASP A 73 0.71 -21.10 11.61
N MET A 74 0.30 -20.06 12.35
CA MET A 74 1.05 -19.61 13.54
C MET A 74 0.80 -20.49 14.77
N ASN A 75 -0.23 -21.33 14.76
CA ASN A 75 -0.55 -22.23 15.85
C ASN A 75 -1.11 -23.54 15.29
N GLU A 76 -0.45 -24.67 15.60
CA GLU A 76 -0.88 -26.00 15.18
C GLU A 76 -2.22 -26.41 15.80
N ASN A 77 -2.60 -25.83 16.95
CA ASN A 77 -3.86 -26.12 17.63
C ASN A 77 -4.46 -24.82 18.21
N PRO A 78 -5.00 -23.93 17.37
CA PRO A 78 -5.62 -22.70 17.82
C PRO A 78 -6.90 -22.98 18.62
N PRO A 79 -7.18 -22.21 19.68
CA PRO A 79 -8.47 -22.31 20.36
C PRO A 79 -9.60 -21.88 19.42
N ASP A 80 -10.80 -22.39 19.68
CA ASP A 80 -12.00 -21.94 18.97
C ASP A 80 -12.18 -20.42 19.15
N VAL A 81 -12.40 -19.72 18.04
CA VAL A 81 -12.82 -18.31 18.04
C VAL A 81 -14.33 -18.29 18.20
N GLU A 82 -14.81 -17.84 19.36
CA GLU A 82 -16.23 -17.56 19.64
C GLU A 82 -16.78 -16.41 18.78
#